data_AF-A0A373VT58-F1
#
_entry.id   AF-A0A373VT58-F1
#
_cell.length_a   1.000
_cell.length_b   1.000
_cell.length_c   1.000
_cell.angle_alpha   90.00
_cell.angle_beta   90.00
_cell.angle_gamma   90.00
#
_symmetry.space_group_name_H-M   'P 1'
#
loop_
_entity.id
_entity.type
_entity.pdbx_description
1 polymer ?
#
loop_
_entity_poly.entity_id
_entity_poly.type
_entity_poly.pdbx_seq_one_letter_code
_entity_poly.pdbx_strand_id
1 'polypeptide(L)'
;MAGAITKYAKENRADIIVFEYLETKGKISGKKKQKLHLWRKRDIQKRCEHQAHRNGMRISRICAWNTSRLAYDGTGTVARDPGNHSLCVFQTGKRYNCDLSASYNIGARYFIRELLKPLPVTERSLLEAKVPAVKRRTSCVYADLKKLSSEMNLRIA
;
A
#
# COMPACT_ATOMS: atom_id res chain seq x y z
N MET A 1 13.63 12.62 -6.51
CA MET A 1 12.63 11.65 -5.99
C MET A 1 13.26 10.55 -5.14
N ALA A 2 13.99 9.57 -5.70
CA ALA A 2 14.49 8.41 -4.93
C ALA A 2 15.27 8.79 -3.66
N GLY A 3 16.20 9.76 -3.76
CA GLY A 3 16.94 10.23 -2.58
C GLY A 3 16.09 10.92 -1.52
N ALA A 4 15.03 11.61 -1.92
CA ALA A 4 14.08 12.21 -0.96
C ALA A 4 13.30 11.14 -0.20
N ILE A 5 12.85 10.08 -0.90
CA ILE A 5 12.16 8.94 -0.29
C ILE A 5 13.06 8.25 0.73
N THR A 6 14.29 7.90 0.34
CA THR A 6 15.22 7.21 1.24
C THR A 6 15.64 8.11 2.41
N LYS A 7 15.88 9.40 2.18
CA LYS A 7 16.19 10.36 3.25
C LYS A 7 15.06 10.43 4.27
N TYR A 8 13.82 10.60 3.80
CA TYR A 8 12.63 10.63 4.67
C TYR A 8 12.47 9.33 5.46
N ALA A 9 12.63 8.17 4.81
CA ALA A 9 12.56 6.87 5.47
C ALA A 9 13.62 6.72 6.57
N LYS A 10 14.85 7.16 6.30
CA LYS A 10 15.95 7.16 7.27
C LYS A 10 15.66 8.08 8.46
N GLU A 11 15.21 9.31 8.20
CA GLU A 11 14.87 10.29 9.24
C GLU A 11 13.76 9.78 10.17
N ASN A 12 12.82 9.01 9.62
CA ASN A 12 11.75 8.36 10.38
C ASN A 12 12.11 6.97 10.92
N ARG A 13 13.38 6.55 10.82
CA ARG A 13 13.88 5.24 11.30
C ARG A 13 13.07 4.05 10.77
N ALA A 14 12.64 4.12 9.52
CA ALA A 14 11.87 3.04 8.90
C ALA A 14 12.79 1.86 8.54
N ASP A 15 12.44 0.65 8.96
CA ASP A 15 13.18 -0.57 8.57
C ASP A 15 12.91 -1.02 7.12
N ILE A 16 11.77 -0.61 6.58
CA ILE A 16 11.30 -1.05 5.26
C ILE A 16 10.54 0.04 4.51
N ILE A 17 10.75 0.10 3.19
CA ILE A 17 9.97 0.89 2.26
C ILE A 17 9.15 -0.06 1.39
N VAL A 18 7.83 0.15 1.36
CA VAL A 18 6.89 -0.66 0.58
C VAL A 18 6.45 0.12 -0.65
N PHE A 19 6.73 -0.44 -1.83
CA PHE A 19 6.21 0.07 -3.10
C PHE A 19 5.05 -0.76 -3.60
N GLU A 20 4.21 -0.14 -4.43
CA GLU A 20 3.33 -0.90 -5.30
C GLU A 20 4.12 -1.63 -6.39
N TYR A 21 3.65 -2.83 -6.72
CA TYR A 21 4.07 -3.59 -7.88
C TYR A 21 3.30 -3.08 -9.10
N LEU A 22 3.99 -2.31 -9.94
CA LEU A 22 3.43 -1.74 -11.16
C LEU A 22 3.63 -2.71 -12.33
N GLU A 23 2.66 -3.59 -12.53
CA GLU A 23 2.62 -4.47 -13.69
C GLU A 23 2.32 -3.66 -14.95
N THR A 24 3.28 -3.59 -15.87
CA THR A 24 3.12 -2.92 -17.17
C THR A 24 3.10 -3.89 -18.34
N LYS A 25 2.95 -5.19 -18.07
CA LYS A 25 2.87 -6.21 -19.12
C LYS A 25 1.46 -6.14 -19.72
N GLY A 26 1.33 -5.38 -20.80
CA GLY A 26 0.06 -5.21 -21.51
C GLY A 26 0.22 -4.36 -22.77
N LYS A 27 -0.68 -4.53 -23.74
CA LYS A 27 -0.74 -3.71 -24.95
C LYS A 27 -1.26 -2.32 -24.58
N ILE A 28 -0.35 -1.40 -24.27
CA ILE A 28 -0.67 0.02 -24.05
C ILE A 28 -0.27 0.79 -25.31
N SER A 29 -1.22 1.51 -25.92
CA SER A 29 -1.03 2.29 -27.14
C SER A 29 -1.23 3.80 -26.91
N GLY A 30 -0.87 4.59 -27.92
CA GLY A 30 -1.15 6.03 -27.98
C GLY A 30 -0.48 6.90 -26.90
N LYS A 31 -1.09 8.05 -26.60
CA LYS A 31 -0.60 9.05 -25.64
C LYS A 31 -0.31 8.47 -24.24
N LYS A 32 -1.08 7.47 -23.82
CA LYS A 32 -0.90 6.77 -22.53
C LYS A 32 0.43 6.02 -22.49
N LYS A 33 0.86 5.39 -23.59
CA LYS A 33 2.16 4.71 -23.69
C LYS A 33 3.31 5.70 -23.51
N GLN A 34 3.24 6.86 -24.18
CA GLN A 34 4.25 7.92 -24.08
C GLN A 34 4.37 8.44 -22.63
N LYS A 35 3.24 8.77 -21.99
CA LYS A 35 3.24 9.21 -20.57
C LYS A 35 3.85 8.16 -19.64
N LEU A 36 3.50 6.88 -19.82
CA LEU A 36 4.03 5.79 -19.00
C LEU A 36 5.51 5.49 -19.27
N HIS A 37 6.00 5.77 -20.47
CA HIS A 37 7.42 5.63 -20.83
C HIS A 37 8.26 6.74 -20.18
N LEU A 38 7.78 7.99 -20.22
CA LEU A 38 8.41 9.11 -19.54
C LEU A 38 8.35 8.98 -18.01
N TRP A 39 7.31 8.33 -17.48
CA TRP A 39 7.26 7.95 -16.08
C TRP A 39 8.23 6.80 -15.79
N ARG A 40 9.48 7.16 -15.49
CA ARG A 40 10.62 6.30 -15.12
C ARG A 40 10.45 5.58 -13.77
N LYS A 41 9.24 5.09 -13.48
CA LYS A 41 8.85 4.42 -12.23
C LYS A 41 9.79 3.28 -11.81
N ARG A 42 10.26 2.46 -12.75
CA ARG A 42 11.20 1.36 -12.47
C ARG A 42 12.55 1.89 -12.02
N ASP A 43 13.06 2.92 -12.68
CA ASP A 43 14.34 3.54 -12.32
C ASP A 43 14.25 4.21 -10.95
N ILE A 44 13.12 4.85 -10.63
CA ILE A 44 12.88 5.43 -9.31
C ILE A 44 12.93 4.35 -8.24
N GLN A 45 12.20 3.24 -8.42
CA GLN A 45 12.20 2.13 -7.46
C GLN A 45 13.59 1.48 -7.34
N LYS A 46 14.31 1.25 -8.45
CA LYS A 46 15.65 0.66 -8.45
C LYS A 46 16.68 1.55 -7.75
N ARG A 47 16.66 2.87 -8.02
CA ARG A 47 17.53 3.83 -7.34
C ARG A 47 17.20 3.94 -5.86
N CYS A 48 15.91 3.89 -5.50
CA CYS A 48 15.48 3.89 -4.09
C CYS A 48 15.97 2.62 -3.38
N GLU A 49 15.86 1.46 -4.04
CA GLU A 49 16.33 0.17 -3.50
C GLU A 49 17.82 0.18 -3.18
N HIS A 50 18.67 0.64 -4.12
CA HIS A 50 20.11 0.75 -3.86
C HIS A 50 20.42 1.68 -2.68
N GLN A 51 19.71 2.80 -2.55
CA GLN A 51 19.92 3.75 -1.46
C GLN A 51 19.37 3.23 -0.13
N ALA A 52 18.23 2.53 -0.15
CA ALA A 52 17.64 1.90 1.03
C ALA A 52 18.58 0.84 1.61
N HIS A 53 19.12 -0.05 0.77
CA HIS A 53 20.07 -1.08 1.19
C HIS A 53 21.35 -0.48 1.80
N ARG A 54 21.87 0.63 1.25
CA ARG A 54 23.02 1.35 1.84
C ARG A 54 22.74 1.92 3.24
N ASN A 55 21.48 2.10 3.60
CA ASN A 55 21.05 2.57 4.92
C ASN A 55 20.47 1.44 5.78
N GLY A 56 20.69 0.16 5.42
CA GLY A 56 20.19 -0.99 6.17
C GLY A 56 18.68 -1.25 6.07
N MET A 57 17.97 -0.51 5.21
CA MET A 57 16.53 -0.66 5.02
C MET A 57 16.21 -1.70 3.95
N ARG A 58 15.06 -2.38 4.08
CA ARG A 58 14.56 -3.34 3.09
C ARG A 58 13.60 -2.68 2.11
N ILE A 59 13.44 -3.26 0.92
CA ILE A 59 12.35 -2.94 -0.01
C ILE A 59 11.37 -4.11 -0.08
N SER A 60 10.07 -3.82 -0.08
CA SER A 60 9.04 -4.78 -0.45
C SER A 60 8.14 -4.21 -1.53
N ARG A 61 7.55 -5.09 -2.34
CA ARG A 61 6.56 -4.74 -3.36
C ARG A 61 5.25 -5.47 -3.09
N ILE A 62 4.13 -4.80 -3.25
CA ILE A 62 2.79 -5.39 -3.05
C ILE A 62 1.88 -5.17 -4.26
N CYS A 63 0.87 -6.02 -4.41
CA CYS A 63 -0.13 -5.89 -5.45
C CYS A 63 -0.97 -4.61 -5.27
N ALA A 64 -0.93 -3.71 -6.27
CA ALA A 64 -1.56 -2.38 -6.23
C ALA A 64 -3.08 -2.38 -6.45
N TRP A 65 -3.67 -3.53 -6.77
CA TRP A 65 -5.09 -3.61 -7.13
C TRP A 65 -5.99 -3.07 -6.02
N ASN A 66 -6.88 -2.14 -6.36
CA ASN A 66 -7.80 -1.44 -5.45
C ASN A 66 -7.17 -0.56 -4.35
N THR A 67 -5.86 -0.43 -4.22
CA THR A 67 -5.24 0.36 -3.13
C THR A 67 -5.70 1.81 -3.15
N SER A 68 -5.85 2.41 -4.33
CA SER A 68 -6.35 3.78 -4.51
C SER A 68 -7.85 3.88 -4.79
N ARG A 69 -8.57 2.76 -4.82
CA ARG A 69 -10.03 2.70 -5.09
C ARG A 69 -10.82 2.57 -3.79
N LEU A 70 -10.23 1.94 -2.78
CA LEU A 70 -10.85 1.72 -1.48
C LEU A 70 -10.35 2.76 -0.47
N ALA A 71 -11.27 3.25 0.36
CA ALA A 71 -10.99 4.13 1.46
C ALA A 71 -10.17 3.39 2.52
N TYR A 72 -9.10 4.01 3.03
CA TYR A 72 -8.20 3.36 3.96
C TYR A 72 -8.88 2.95 5.29
N ASP A 73 -9.96 3.62 5.66
CA ASP A 73 -10.73 3.39 6.88
C ASP A 73 -11.81 2.32 6.72
N GLY A 74 -11.90 1.67 5.56
CA GLY A 74 -12.81 0.54 5.34
C GLY A 74 -14.22 0.94 4.90
N THR A 75 -14.49 2.24 4.67
CA THR A 75 -15.82 2.72 4.25
C THR A 75 -16.12 2.46 2.76
N GLY A 76 -15.54 1.43 2.14
CA GLY A 76 -15.80 1.09 0.75
C GLY A 76 -15.02 1.93 -0.27
N THR A 77 -15.66 2.25 -1.40
CA THR A 77 -15.00 2.91 -2.53
C THR A 77 -14.94 4.43 -2.39
N VAL A 78 -13.92 5.07 -2.96
CA VAL A 78 -13.77 6.53 -2.98
C VAL A 78 -14.24 7.14 -4.31
N ALA A 79 -14.87 8.31 -4.25
CA ALA A 79 -15.18 9.12 -5.42
C ALA A 79 -14.05 10.14 -5.64
N ARG A 80 -13.37 10.10 -6.79
CA ARG A 80 -12.31 11.07 -7.11
C ARG A 80 -12.92 12.41 -7.51
N ASP A 81 -12.31 13.48 -7.02
CA ASP A 81 -12.70 14.83 -7.42
C ASP A 81 -12.30 15.07 -8.89
N PRO A 82 -13.24 15.51 -9.76
CA PRO A 82 -12.97 15.72 -11.18
C PRO A 82 -12.14 16.98 -11.45
N GLY A 83 -12.17 17.98 -10.56
CA GLY A 83 -11.38 19.21 -10.68
C GLY A 83 -10.02 19.09 -10.01
N ASN A 84 -9.89 18.21 -9.01
CA ASN A 84 -8.62 17.96 -8.32
C ASN A 84 -8.41 16.46 -8.02
N HIS A 85 -7.79 15.75 -8.95
CA HIS A 85 -7.54 14.30 -8.82
C HIS A 85 -6.66 13.87 -7.62
N SER A 86 -6.00 14.81 -6.92
CA SER A 86 -5.31 14.50 -5.65
C SER A 86 -6.27 14.27 -4.49
N LEU A 87 -7.53 14.68 -4.62
CA LEU A 87 -8.57 14.56 -3.60
C LEU A 87 -9.63 13.54 -4.00
N CYS A 88 -10.20 12.90 -2.99
CA CYS A 88 -11.36 12.02 -3.10
C CYS A 88 -12.29 12.22 -1.91
N VAL A 89 -13.53 11.75 -2.06
CA VAL A 89 -14.54 11.74 -1.02
C VAL A 89 -14.88 10.29 -0.70
N PHE A 90 -14.86 9.95 0.58
CA PHE A 90 -15.23 8.63 1.07
C PHE A 90 -16.76 8.52 1.15
N GLN A 91 -17.30 7.32 1.32
CA GLN A 91 -18.75 7.13 1.43
C GLN A 91 -19.36 7.88 2.62
N THR A 92 -18.57 8.16 3.66
CA THR A 92 -18.97 8.96 4.82
C THR A 92 -19.00 10.47 4.57
N GLY A 93 -18.65 10.94 3.36
CA GLY A 93 -18.53 12.37 3.04
C GLY A 93 -17.17 12.97 3.39
N LYS A 94 -16.26 12.21 4.04
CA LYS A 94 -14.91 12.66 4.35
C LYS A 94 -14.11 12.94 3.07
N ARG A 95 -13.62 14.18 2.92
CA ARG A 95 -12.67 14.56 1.86
C ARG A 95 -11.25 14.24 2.28
N TYR A 96 -10.48 13.58 1.43
CA TYR A 96 -9.14 13.10 1.77
C TYR A 96 -8.21 13.03 0.54
N ASN A 97 -6.90 12.97 0.78
CA ASN A 97 -5.92 12.82 -0.29
C ASN A 97 -5.89 11.37 -0.82
N CYS A 98 -5.98 11.21 -2.14
CA CYS A 98 -5.99 9.93 -2.84
C CYS A 98 -4.71 9.11 -2.60
N ASP A 99 -3.55 9.75 -2.74
CA ASP A 99 -2.25 9.09 -2.67
C ASP A 99 -1.94 8.68 -1.23
N LEU A 100 -2.32 9.50 -0.25
CA LEU A 100 -2.18 9.20 1.17
C LEU A 100 -3.07 8.01 1.56
N SER A 101 -4.34 8.01 1.16
CA SER A 101 -5.23 6.85 1.35
C SER A 101 -4.65 5.57 0.73
N ALA A 102 -4.13 5.67 -0.50
CA ALA A 102 -3.50 4.54 -1.17
C ALA A 102 -2.23 4.05 -0.46
N SER A 103 -1.41 4.97 0.05
CA SER A 103 -0.17 4.65 0.77
C SER A 103 -0.43 3.85 2.06
N TYR A 104 -1.49 4.21 2.81
CA TYR A 104 -1.93 3.43 3.97
C TYR A 104 -2.33 2.00 3.58
N ASN A 105 -3.07 1.84 2.49
CA ASN A 105 -3.49 0.53 2.00
C ASN A 105 -2.31 -0.33 1.50
N ILE A 106 -1.31 0.30 0.87
CA ILE A 106 -0.07 -0.35 0.45
C ILE A 106 0.69 -0.89 1.67
N GLY A 107 0.88 -0.06 2.70
CA GLY A 107 1.52 -0.47 3.95
C GLY A 107 0.73 -1.55 4.68
N ALA A 108 -0.59 -1.40 4.79
CA ALA A 108 -1.47 -2.36 5.45
C ALA A 108 -1.33 -3.77 4.87
N ARG A 109 -1.31 -3.90 3.54
CA ARG A 109 -1.15 -5.20 2.88
C ARG A 109 0.19 -5.85 3.15
N TYR A 110 1.26 -5.06 3.27
CA TYR A 110 2.56 -5.58 3.67
C TYR A 110 2.49 -6.16 5.08
N PHE A 111 2.02 -5.39 6.07
CA PHE A 111 1.97 -5.85 7.45
C PHE A 111 1.01 -7.01 7.67
N ILE A 112 -0.18 -7.00 7.05
CA ILE A 112 -1.10 -8.15 7.10
C ILE A 112 -0.41 -9.42 6.59
N ARG A 113 0.36 -9.32 5.48
CA ARG A 113 1.14 -10.46 4.97
C ARG A 113 2.19 -10.92 5.98
N GLU A 114 3.00 -10.01 6.53
CA GLU A 114 4.08 -10.36 7.45
C GLU A 114 3.56 -10.90 8.79
N LEU A 115 2.39 -10.44 9.26
CA LEU A 115 1.76 -10.95 10.49
C LEU A 115 1.17 -12.35 10.30
N LEU A 116 0.53 -12.62 9.16
CA LEU A 116 -0.14 -13.90 8.91
C LEU A 116 0.78 -15.00 8.38
N LYS A 117 1.85 -14.64 7.64
CA LYS A 117 2.76 -15.60 7.01
C LYS A 117 3.46 -16.56 8.00
N PRO A 118 3.95 -16.14 9.17
CA PRO A 118 4.66 -17.03 10.09
C PRO A 118 3.72 -17.92 10.92
N LEU A 119 2.42 -17.64 10.94
CA LEU A 119 1.48 -18.35 11.81
C LEU A 119 1.20 -19.77 11.31
N PRO A 120 1.01 -20.75 12.23
CA PRO A 120 0.45 -22.04 11.90
C PRO A 120 -0.91 -21.91 11.21
N VAL A 121 -1.25 -22.88 10.35
CA VAL A 121 -2.49 -22.87 9.56
C VAL A 121 -3.74 -22.72 10.44
N THR A 122 -3.77 -23.41 11.59
CA THR A 122 -4.90 -23.36 12.53
C THR A 122 -5.11 -21.96 13.11
N GLU A 123 -4.05 -21.34 13.65
CA GLU A 123 -4.12 -19.99 14.22
C GLU A 123 -4.48 -18.95 13.16
N ARG A 124 -3.86 -19.06 11.98
CA ARG A 124 -4.18 -18.21 10.84
C ARG A 124 -5.65 -18.32 10.45
N SER A 125 -6.18 -19.55 10.36
CA SER A 125 -7.59 -19.79 10.02
C SER A 125 -8.55 -19.17 11.04
N LEU A 126 -8.22 -19.28 12.35
CA LEU A 126 -9.02 -18.65 13.41
C LEU A 126 -9.02 -17.12 13.29
N LEU A 127 -7.87 -16.49 13.04
CA LEU A 127 -7.78 -15.04 12.83
C LEU A 127 -8.52 -14.60 11.56
N GLU A 128 -8.36 -15.33 10.46
CA GLU A 128 -9.07 -15.06 9.20
C GLU A 128 -10.59 -15.25 9.35
N ALA A 129 -11.07 -16.07 10.31
CA ALA A 129 -12.50 -16.17 10.62
C ALA A 129 -13.01 -14.93 11.37
N LYS A 130 -12.21 -14.36 12.28
CA LYS A 130 -12.56 -13.12 13.00
C LYS A 130 -12.44 -11.86 12.13
N VAL A 131 -11.50 -11.87 11.19
CA VAL A 131 -11.26 -10.78 10.23
C VAL A 131 -11.35 -11.30 8.78
N PRO A 132 -12.55 -11.59 8.25
CA PRO A 132 -12.71 -12.19 6.93
C PRO A 132 -12.06 -11.42 5.78
N ALA A 133 -11.98 -10.09 5.89
CA ALA A 133 -11.40 -9.22 4.88
C ALA A 133 -9.93 -9.55 4.55
N VAL A 134 -9.15 -10.08 5.51
CA VAL A 134 -7.73 -10.40 5.28
C VAL A 134 -7.51 -11.60 4.36
N LYS A 135 -8.54 -12.43 4.14
CA LYS A 135 -8.50 -13.53 3.16
C LYS A 135 -8.30 -13.00 1.73
N ARG A 136 -8.92 -11.87 1.40
CA ARG A 136 -8.83 -11.25 0.07
C ARG A 136 -7.82 -10.11 0.06
N ARG A 137 -6.54 -10.47 -0.10
CA ARG A 137 -5.40 -9.52 -0.09
C ARG A 137 -5.56 -8.29 -1.00
N THR A 138 -6.25 -8.43 -2.14
CA THR A 138 -6.45 -7.34 -3.11
C THR A 138 -7.54 -6.34 -2.70
N SER A 139 -8.26 -6.58 -1.61
CA SER A 139 -9.21 -5.64 -1.03
C SER A 139 -8.83 -5.17 0.37
N CYS A 140 -7.75 -5.68 0.96
CA CYS A 140 -7.33 -5.23 2.29
C CYS A 140 -6.94 -3.75 2.30
N VAL A 141 -7.38 -3.08 3.35
CA VAL A 141 -7.14 -1.66 3.65
C VAL A 141 -6.58 -1.50 5.06
N TYR A 142 -6.22 -0.27 5.44
CA TYR A 142 -5.64 0.00 6.76
C TYR A 142 -6.56 -0.33 7.94
N ALA A 143 -7.88 -0.16 7.80
CA ALA A 143 -8.83 -0.62 8.81
C ALA A 143 -8.74 -2.12 9.11
N ASP A 144 -8.49 -2.96 8.09
CA ASP A 144 -8.34 -4.40 8.27
C ASP A 144 -7.08 -4.73 9.07
N LEU A 145 -5.98 -4.01 8.84
CA LEU A 145 -4.75 -4.16 9.62
C LEU A 145 -5.02 -3.80 11.10
N LYS A 146 -5.72 -2.69 11.37
CA LYS A 146 -6.07 -2.30 12.73
C LYS A 146 -6.90 -3.37 13.43
N LYS A 147 -7.91 -3.91 12.75
CA LYS A 147 -8.75 -4.99 13.28
C LYS A 147 -7.93 -6.26 13.54
N LEU A 148 -7.11 -6.68 12.59
CA LEU A 148 -6.23 -7.85 12.74
C LEU A 148 -5.28 -7.68 13.92
N SER A 149 -4.63 -6.52 14.05
CA SER A 149 -3.72 -6.26 15.16
C SER A 149 -4.42 -6.28 16.51
N SER A 150 -5.65 -5.76 16.58
CA SER A 150 -6.46 -5.85 17.80
C SER A 150 -6.78 -7.30 18.16
N GLU A 151 -7.13 -8.15 17.19
CA GLU A 151 -7.37 -9.58 17.43
C GLU A 151 -6.10 -10.34 17.86
N MET A 152 -4.93 -9.86 17.44
CA MET A 152 -3.63 -10.38 17.84
C MET A 152 -3.08 -9.75 19.13
N ASN A 153 -3.81 -8.82 19.76
CA ASN A 153 -3.37 -8.03 20.92
C ASN A 153 -2.04 -7.27 20.69
N LEU A 154 -1.78 -6.87 19.45
CA LEU A 154 -0.61 -6.09 19.07
C LEU A 154 -0.92 -4.59 19.15
N ARG A 155 -0.05 -3.82 19.81
CA ARG A 155 -0.09 -2.35 19.75
C ARG A 155 0.43 -1.89 18.39
N ILE A 156 -0.44 -1.35 17.54
CA ILE A 156 0.01 -0.57 16.37
C ILE A 156 0.42 0.80 16.88
N ALA A 157 1.69 1.17 16.69
CA ALA A 157 2.22 2.50 16.98
C ALA A 157 1.75 3.54 15.97
#